data_AF-A0A959P8A7-F1
#
_entry.id   AF-A0A959P8A7-F1
#
_cell.length_a   1.000
_cell.length_b   1.000
_cell.length_c   1.000
_cell.angle_alpha   90.00
_cell.angle_beta   90.00
_cell.angle_gamma   90.00
#
_symmetry.space_group_name_H-M   'P 1'
#
loop_
_entity.id
_entity.type
_entity.pdbx_description
1 polymer ?
#
loop_
_entity_poly.entity_id
_entity_poly.type
_entity_poly.pdbx_seq_one_letter_code
_entity_poly.pdbx_strand_id
1 'polypeptide(L)'
;MKSLLKSVSVVLGMSTLLTSCVFVVDPVQGPDGRPGDAFFGVDYDYAMPYSYWDNNPSIPNNPVLGAFYPTATGLYDFEYFINPYEYWYGTYRIFRNAGGPGGPNGEVGLPGLDTYLMLICNPNGFYEERANNKTEVPVAMGETITVERMVGNDRIQVIMTKTTVQDRPTTNDPKYLN
;
A
#
# COMPACT_ATOMS: atom_id res chain seq x y z
N MET A 1 1.57 -66.63 39.27
CA MET A 1 2.58 -65.87 38.49
C MET A 1 2.47 -66.03 36.97
N LYS A 2 2.22 -67.23 36.41
CA LYS A 2 2.14 -67.43 34.94
C LYS A 2 0.97 -66.72 34.22
N SER A 3 -0.11 -66.38 34.92
CA SER A 3 -1.29 -65.67 34.35
C SER A 3 -1.11 -64.14 34.30
N LEU A 4 -0.36 -63.55 35.25
CA LEU A 4 -0.07 -62.10 35.23
C LEU A 4 0.84 -61.72 34.03
N LEU A 5 1.87 -62.53 33.74
CA LEU A 5 2.75 -62.27 32.59
C LEU A 5 2.02 -62.32 31.24
N LYS A 6 1.05 -63.22 31.07
CA LYS A 6 0.25 -63.31 29.83
C LYS A 6 -0.64 -62.07 29.62
N SER A 7 -1.14 -61.50 30.72
CA SER A 7 -2.00 -60.32 30.69
C SER A 7 -1.22 -59.06 30.32
N VAL A 8 0.00 -58.92 30.86
CA VAL A 8 0.91 -57.79 30.57
C VAL A 8 1.35 -57.80 29.10
N SER A 9 1.65 -58.96 28.52
CA SER A 9 2.07 -59.06 27.11
C SER A 9 0.96 -58.70 26.11
N VAL A 10 -0.30 -58.99 26.44
CA VAL A 10 -1.46 -58.63 25.60
C VAL A 10 -1.71 -57.12 25.65
N VAL A 11 -1.62 -56.51 26.84
CA VAL A 11 -1.76 -55.06 26.99
C VAL A 11 -0.63 -54.31 26.30
N LEU A 12 0.63 -54.79 26.44
CA LEU A 12 1.79 -54.18 25.77
C LEU A 12 1.69 -54.29 24.23
N GLY A 13 1.24 -55.44 23.71
CA GLY A 13 1.03 -55.66 22.27
C GLY A 13 -0.14 -54.86 21.69
N MET A 14 -1.20 -54.62 22.47
CA MET A 14 -2.33 -53.79 22.06
C MET A 14 -1.96 -52.30 22.04
N SER A 15 -1.13 -51.85 23.01
CA SER A 15 -0.63 -50.47 23.05
C SER A 15 0.34 -50.15 21.92
N THR A 16 1.15 -51.11 21.44
CA THR A 16 2.07 -50.90 20.31
C THR A 16 1.37 -50.97 18.94
N LEU A 17 0.24 -51.67 18.84
CA LEU A 17 -0.62 -51.68 17.65
C LEU A 17 -1.46 -50.40 17.50
N LEU A 18 -1.78 -49.71 18.60
CA LEU A 18 -2.50 -48.43 18.56
C LEU A 18 -1.58 -47.22 18.28
N THR A 19 -0.27 -47.37 18.45
CA THR A 19 0.72 -46.31 18.15
C THR A 19 1.16 -46.24 16.69
N SER A 20 0.75 -47.18 15.82
CA SER A 20 1.37 -47.35 14.50
C SER A 20 0.78 -46.52 13.35
N CYS A 21 -0.27 -45.70 13.55
CA CYS A 21 -0.87 -44.94 12.44
C CYS A 21 -1.37 -43.54 12.83
N VAL A 22 -0.69 -42.79 13.71
CA VAL A 22 -0.87 -41.33 13.70
C VAL A 22 0.00 -40.79 12.57
N PHE A 23 -0.55 -40.81 11.34
CA PHE A 23 -0.02 -39.97 10.28
C PHE A 23 -0.27 -38.53 10.72
N VAL A 24 0.77 -37.87 11.23
CA VAL A 24 0.80 -36.40 11.22
C VAL A 24 0.93 -36.04 9.74
N VAL A 25 -0.22 -35.93 9.08
CA VAL A 25 -0.28 -35.26 7.79
C VAL A 25 0.06 -33.83 8.14
N ASP A 26 1.29 -33.39 7.85
CA ASP A 26 1.58 -31.95 7.86
C ASP A 26 0.51 -31.33 6.97
N PRO A 27 -0.40 -30.51 7.54
CA PRO A 27 -1.52 -30.01 6.77
C PRO A 27 -0.91 -29.24 5.61
N VAL A 28 -1.20 -29.69 4.38
CA VAL A 28 -0.73 -29.02 3.17
C VAL A 28 -1.14 -27.56 3.30
N GLN A 29 -0.17 -26.66 3.35
CA GLN A 29 -0.45 -25.24 3.47
C GLN A 29 -1.19 -24.82 2.19
N GLY A 30 -2.33 -24.16 2.36
CA GLY A 30 -3.04 -23.56 1.24
C GLY A 30 -2.25 -22.42 0.60
N PRO A 31 -2.69 -21.94 -0.57
CA PRO A 31 -2.09 -20.77 -1.18
C PRO A 31 -2.38 -19.52 -0.35
N ASP A 32 -1.45 -18.57 -0.38
CA ASP A 32 -1.67 -17.24 0.20
C ASP A 32 -2.84 -16.53 -0.48
N GLY A 33 -3.46 -15.62 0.26
CA GLY A 33 -4.52 -14.77 -0.26
C GLY A 33 -4.04 -13.88 -1.40
N ARG A 34 -4.96 -13.51 -2.28
CA ARG A 34 -4.66 -12.55 -3.35
C ARG A 34 -4.26 -11.19 -2.72
N PRO A 35 -3.22 -10.51 -3.22
CA PRO A 35 -2.94 -9.13 -2.82
C PRO A 35 -4.10 -8.19 -3.16
N GLY A 36 -4.39 -7.23 -2.27
CA GLY A 36 -5.40 -6.19 -2.52
C GLY A 36 -5.00 -5.31 -3.70
N ASP A 37 -5.94 -4.64 -4.35
CA ASP A 37 -5.65 -3.73 -5.46
C ASP A 37 -5.17 -2.36 -4.95
N ALA A 38 -4.61 -1.55 -5.85
CA ALA A 38 -4.07 -0.23 -5.49
C ALA A 38 -4.68 0.85 -6.37
N PHE A 39 -4.95 1.99 -5.75
CA PHE A 39 -5.62 3.11 -6.39
C PHE A 39 -4.90 4.41 -6.09
N PHE A 40 -4.76 5.23 -7.12
CA PHE A 40 -4.17 6.57 -7.01
C PHE A 40 -5.15 7.60 -7.55
N GLY A 41 -5.23 8.73 -6.86
CA GLY A 41 -6.02 9.88 -7.26
C GLY A 41 -5.26 11.17 -7.00
N VAL A 42 -5.75 12.25 -7.61
CA VAL A 42 -5.23 13.60 -7.41
C VAL A 42 -6.42 14.47 -7.02
N ASP A 43 -6.23 15.29 -6.01
CA ASP A 43 -7.27 16.21 -5.56
C ASP A 43 -6.64 17.49 -4.99
N TYR A 44 -7.46 18.36 -4.44
CA TYR A 44 -7.08 19.64 -3.86
C TYR A 44 -7.73 19.85 -2.49
N ASP A 45 -7.09 20.68 -1.66
CA ASP A 45 -7.59 21.04 -0.33
C ASP A 45 -8.69 22.12 -0.42
N TYR A 46 -8.31 23.35 -0.79
CA TYR A 46 -9.26 24.47 -0.99
C TYR A 46 -9.31 25.01 -2.42
N ALA A 47 -8.20 24.91 -3.16
CA ALA A 47 -8.06 25.47 -4.49
C ALA A 47 -7.46 24.43 -5.43
N MET A 48 -8.08 24.26 -6.60
CA MET A 48 -7.62 23.37 -7.64
C MET A 48 -6.15 23.66 -8.01
N PRO A 49 -5.35 22.65 -8.36
CA PRO A 49 -4.00 22.89 -8.89
C PRO A 49 -4.09 23.79 -10.11
N TYR A 50 -3.12 24.68 -10.27
CA TYR A 50 -2.97 25.40 -11.55
C TYR A 50 -2.70 24.40 -12.68
N SER A 51 -1.79 23.46 -12.43
CA SER A 51 -1.53 22.34 -13.32
C SER A 51 -1.00 21.13 -12.55
N TYR A 52 -1.11 19.96 -13.17
CA TYR A 52 -0.61 18.72 -12.60
C TYR A 52 -0.04 17.80 -13.69
N TRP A 53 1.04 17.10 -13.34
CA TRP A 53 1.67 16.07 -14.14
C TRP A 53 2.18 14.93 -13.25
N ASP A 54 2.16 13.71 -13.77
CA ASP A 54 2.94 12.59 -13.26
C ASP A 54 3.30 11.61 -14.38
N ASN A 55 4.22 10.69 -14.09
CA ASN A 55 4.61 9.63 -15.02
C ASN A 55 3.81 8.32 -14.84
N ASN A 56 2.71 8.33 -14.06
CA ASN A 56 1.88 7.14 -13.86
C ASN A 56 0.93 6.94 -15.06
N PRO A 57 1.07 5.84 -15.82
CA PRO A 57 0.29 5.64 -17.04
C PRO A 57 -1.19 5.36 -16.78
N SER A 58 -1.57 5.00 -15.55
CA SER A 58 -2.98 4.81 -15.16
C SER A 58 -3.76 6.12 -15.09
N ILE A 59 -3.07 7.25 -14.90
CA ILE A 59 -3.72 8.55 -14.75
C ILE A 59 -3.92 9.17 -16.12
N PRO A 60 -5.18 9.37 -16.55
CA PRO A 60 -5.47 9.89 -17.87
C PRO A 60 -5.10 11.37 -17.97
N ASN A 61 -5.03 11.87 -19.20
CA ASN A 61 -5.06 13.31 -19.44
C ASN A 61 -6.44 13.84 -19.04
N ASN A 62 -6.45 15.00 -18.39
CA ASN A 62 -7.59 15.64 -17.74
C ASN A 62 -8.31 14.70 -16.74
N PRO A 63 -7.62 14.26 -15.67
CA PRO A 63 -8.22 13.42 -14.64
C PRO A 63 -9.37 14.17 -13.94
N VAL A 64 -10.37 13.40 -13.50
CA VAL A 64 -11.41 13.91 -12.62
C VAL A 64 -10.80 14.04 -11.23
N LEU A 65 -10.63 15.26 -10.75
CA LEU A 65 -10.09 15.52 -9.41
C LEU A 65 -11.00 14.88 -8.34
N GLY A 66 -10.38 14.23 -7.35
CA GLY A 66 -11.08 13.46 -6.31
C GLY A 66 -11.46 12.03 -6.72
N ALA A 67 -11.25 11.63 -7.98
CA ALA A 67 -11.47 10.26 -8.42
C ALA A 67 -10.22 9.38 -8.22
N PHE A 68 -10.46 8.10 -7.93
CA PHE A 68 -9.43 7.08 -7.83
C PHE A 68 -9.32 6.25 -9.12
N TYR A 69 -8.10 6.04 -9.57
CA TYR A 69 -7.77 5.22 -10.73
C TYR A 69 -6.99 3.97 -10.29
N PRO A 70 -7.31 2.77 -10.81
CA PRO A 70 -6.50 1.57 -10.57
C PRO A 70 -5.07 1.78 -11.07
N THR A 71 -4.10 1.57 -10.17
CA THR A 71 -2.69 1.86 -10.42
C THR A 71 -1.81 0.69 -10.02
N ALA A 72 -0.71 0.49 -10.76
CA ALA A 72 0.29 -0.50 -10.42
C ALA A 72 1.14 -0.05 -9.22
N THR A 73 1.67 -1.01 -8.48
CA THR A 73 2.70 -0.75 -7.47
C THR A 73 3.94 -0.20 -8.16
N GLY A 74 4.53 0.85 -7.60
CA GLY A 74 5.66 1.53 -8.23
C GLY A 74 6.04 2.82 -7.54
N LEU A 75 7.15 3.39 -7.99
CA LEU A 75 7.58 4.75 -7.65
C LEU A 75 7.31 5.62 -8.88
N TYR A 76 6.61 6.73 -8.68
CA TYR A 76 6.19 7.64 -9.74
C TYR A 76 6.69 9.05 -9.44
N ASP A 77 7.08 9.77 -10.48
CA ASP A 77 7.46 11.17 -10.42
C ASP A 77 6.22 12.05 -10.65
N PHE A 78 6.17 13.21 -10.00
CA PHE A 78 5.06 14.15 -10.18
C PHE A 78 5.52 15.61 -10.14
N GLU A 79 4.67 16.47 -10.69
CA GLU A 79 4.67 17.92 -10.54
C GLU A 79 3.25 18.40 -10.22
N TYR A 80 3.08 19.20 -9.19
CA TYR A 80 1.81 19.74 -8.74
C TYR A 80 1.93 21.25 -8.52
N PHE A 81 1.36 22.03 -9.44
CA PHE A 81 1.45 23.49 -9.41
C PHE A 81 0.37 24.08 -8.50
N ILE A 82 0.80 24.82 -7.49
CA ILE A 82 -0.08 25.58 -6.61
C ILE A 82 -0.58 26.84 -7.35
N ASN A 83 0.28 27.43 -8.17
CA ASN A 83 0.01 28.60 -9.00
C ASN A 83 0.95 28.58 -10.23
N PRO A 84 0.88 29.54 -11.17
CA PRO A 84 1.73 29.54 -12.37
C PRO A 84 3.25 29.60 -12.12
N TYR A 85 3.68 29.89 -10.89
CA TYR A 85 5.07 30.13 -10.54
C TYR A 85 5.63 29.11 -9.54
N GLU A 86 4.82 28.69 -8.56
CA GLU A 86 5.23 27.77 -7.49
C GLU A 86 4.58 26.39 -7.63
N TYR A 87 5.39 25.35 -7.45
CA TYR A 87 4.93 23.98 -7.54
C TYR A 87 5.73 23.03 -6.64
N TRP A 88 5.13 21.87 -6.39
CA TRP A 88 5.77 20.73 -5.76
C TRP A 88 6.23 19.76 -6.82
N TYR A 89 7.43 19.21 -6.67
CA TYR A 89 7.87 18.08 -7.46
C TYR A 89 8.49 17.00 -6.56
N GLY A 90 8.52 15.78 -7.06
CA GLY A 90 9.17 14.69 -6.36
C GLY A 90 8.57 13.35 -6.74
N THR A 91 8.51 12.44 -5.78
CA THR A 91 8.03 11.07 -5.99
C THR A 91 6.95 10.68 -5.01
N TYR A 92 6.06 9.80 -5.45
CA TYR A 92 5.17 9.05 -4.58
C TYR A 92 5.31 7.55 -4.86
N ARG A 93 5.17 6.72 -3.82
CA ARG A 93 5.18 5.26 -3.96
C ARG A 93 3.80 4.68 -3.69
N ILE A 94 3.37 3.83 -4.60
CA ILE A 94 2.16 3.02 -4.45
C ILE A 94 2.54 1.64 -3.91
N PHE A 95 1.84 1.22 -2.87
CA PHE A 95 1.99 -0.08 -2.23
C PHE A 95 0.75 -0.94 -2.47
N ARG A 96 0.84 -2.24 -2.20
CA ARG A 96 -0.30 -3.15 -2.12
C ARG A 96 -0.19 -3.94 -0.83
N ASN A 97 -1.32 -4.19 -0.19
CA ASN A 97 -1.36 -5.11 0.94
C ASN A 97 -1.27 -6.54 0.41
N ALA A 98 -0.32 -7.31 0.94
CA ALA A 98 -0.25 -8.74 0.68
C ALA A 98 -1.51 -9.43 1.21
N GLY A 99 -1.87 -10.57 0.61
CA GLY A 99 -2.84 -11.47 1.23
C GLY A 99 -2.28 -12.11 2.49
N GLY A 100 -3.17 -12.59 3.35
CA GLY A 100 -2.81 -13.40 4.49
C GLY A 100 -2.21 -14.75 4.05
N PRO A 101 -1.42 -15.38 4.94
CA PRO A 101 -0.85 -16.69 4.65
C PRO A 101 -1.96 -17.74 4.45
N GLY A 102 -1.70 -18.71 3.59
CA GLY A 102 -2.58 -19.88 3.44
C GLY A 102 -2.70 -20.69 4.74
N GLY A 103 -3.91 -21.21 5.00
CA GLY A 103 -4.25 -22.00 6.17
C GLY A 103 -3.98 -23.50 6.01
N PRO A 104 -4.26 -24.29 7.06
CA PRO A 104 -4.12 -25.75 7.03
C PRO A 104 -5.06 -26.40 5.99
N ASN A 105 -4.73 -27.61 5.55
CA ASN A 105 -5.60 -28.42 4.68
C ASN A 105 -5.97 -27.76 3.35
N GLY A 106 -5.08 -26.92 2.81
CA GLY A 106 -5.30 -26.23 1.54
C GLY A 106 -6.18 -24.97 1.63
N GLU A 107 -6.53 -24.50 2.83
CA GLU A 107 -7.33 -23.29 3.01
C GLU A 107 -6.62 -22.06 2.44
N VAL A 108 -7.30 -21.31 1.58
CA VAL A 108 -6.76 -20.10 0.96
C VAL A 108 -6.68 -18.99 2.01
N GLY A 109 -5.56 -18.26 2.03
CA GLY A 109 -5.40 -17.10 2.91
C GLY A 109 -6.39 -15.97 2.60
N LEU A 110 -6.65 -15.11 3.60
CA LEU A 110 -7.53 -13.95 3.41
C LEU A 110 -6.95 -12.99 2.36
N PRO A 111 -7.79 -12.38 1.49
CA PRO A 111 -7.30 -11.39 0.54
C PRO A 111 -6.74 -10.16 1.27
N GLY A 112 -5.72 -9.54 0.66
CA GLY A 112 -5.20 -8.26 1.13
C GLY A 112 -6.24 -7.16 0.92
N LEU A 113 -6.27 -6.16 1.79
CA LEU A 113 -7.14 -5.00 1.62
C LEU A 113 -6.62 -4.10 0.49
N ASP A 114 -7.55 -3.48 -0.23
CA ASP A 114 -7.20 -2.46 -1.22
C ASP A 114 -6.52 -1.27 -0.56
N THR A 115 -5.67 -0.59 -1.33
CA THR A 115 -4.88 0.56 -0.87
C THR A 115 -5.21 1.78 -1.69
N TYR A 116 -5.26 2.94 -1.04
CA TYR A 116 -5.64 4.20 -1.67
C TYR A 116 -4.62 5.29 -1.34
N LEU A 117 -4.21 6.06 -2.35
CA LEU A 117 -3.42 7.28 -2.18
C LEU A 117 -4.09 8.41 -2.95
N MET A 118 -4.52 9.45 -2.25
CA MET A 118 -4.95 10.71 -2.85
C MET A 118 -3.82 11.72 -2.72
N LEU A 119 -3.24 12.17 -3.83
CA LEU A 119 -2.24 13.22 -3.83
C LEU A 119 -2.91 14.58 -3.76
N ILE A 120 -2.80 15.22 -2.61
CA ILE A 120 -3.27 16.58 -2.38
C ILE A 120 -2.08 17.42 -1.93
N CYS A 121 -1.81 18.50 -2.63
CA CYS A 121 -0.76 19.46 -2.26
C CYS A 121 -1.37 20.84 -2.07
N ASN A 122 -0.94 21.55 -1.04
CA ASN A 122 -1.32 22.93 -0.77
C ASN A 122 -0.06 23.81 -0.64
N PRO A 123 -0.16 25.12 -0.40
CA PRO A 123 1.01 26.00 -0.28
C PRO A 123 2.01 25.58 0.79
N ASN A 124 1.54 24.85 1.81
CA ASN A 124 2.33 24.41 2.95
C ASN A 124 2.97 23.05 2.70
N GLY A 125 2.29 22.10 2.06
CA GLY A 125 2.81 20.76 1.87
C GLY A 125 1.78 19.76 1.37
N PHE A 126 2.02 18.49 1.70
CA PHE A 126 1.15 17.38 1.35
C PHE A 126 -0.01 17.33 2.35
N TYR A 127 -1.22 17.18 1.85
CA TYR A 127 -2.44 17.10 2.64
C TYR A 127 -3.03 15.69 2.55
N GLU A 128 -3.49 15.15 3.69
CA GLU A 128 -4.16 13.85 3.77
C GLU A 128 -5.36 13.96 4.69
N GLU A 129 -6.55 13.83 4.12
CA GLU A 129 -7.82 14.00 4.80
C GLU A 129 -8.18 12.80 5.70
N ARG A 130 -7.83 11.58 5.28
CA ARG A 130 -8.26 10.33 5.96
C ARG A 130 -7.69 10.18 7.37
N ALA A 131 -6.60 10.87 7.66
CA ALA A 131 -5.95 10.77 8.96
C ALA A 131 -6.68 11.53 10.08
N ASN A 132 -7.77 12.29 9.80
CA ASN A 132 -8.37 13.27 10.74
C ASN A 132 -7.34 14.24 11.36
N ASN A 133 -6.13 14.28 10.80
CA ASN A 133 -4.98 14.91 11.38
C ASN A 133 -4.31 15.67 10.24
N LYS A 134 -4.76 16.92 10.06
CA LYS A 134 -4.19 17.87 9.11
C LYS A 134 -2.68 17.86 9.31
N THR A 135 -1.95 17.29 8.36
CA THR A 135 -0.50 17.36 8.40
C THR A 135 -0.04 18.39 7.40
N GLU A 136 -0.32 19.63 7.74
CA GLU A 136 0.40 20.73 7.12
C GLU A 136 1.78 20.75 7.78
N VAL A 137 2.80 20.31 7.05
CA VAL A 137 4.18 20.62 7.41
C VAL A 137 4.51 21.87 6.62
N PRO A 138 4.58 23.08 7.18
CA PRO A 138 5.03 24.24 6.44
C PRO A 138 6.46 23.98 5.95
N VAL A 139 6.69 24.11 4.65
CA VAL A 139 8.00 23.88 4.04
C VAL A 139 8.47 25.15 3.35
N ALA A 140 9.71 25.54 3.60
CA ALA A 140 10.30 26.67 2.89
C ALA A 140 10.61 26.29 1.43
N MET A 141 10.80 27.31 0.59
CA MET A 141 11.23 27.09 -0.79
C MET A 141 12.57 26.32 -0.82
N GLY A 142 12.65 25.29 -1.65
CA GLY A 142 13.85 24.45 -1.80
C GLY A 142 14.02 23.35 -0.75
N GLU A 143 13.15 23.27 0.26
CA GLU A 143 13.21 22.19 1.25
C GLU A 143 12.45 20.94 0.76
N THR A 144 13.06 19.77 0.97
CA THR A 144 12.47 18.47 0.68
C THR A 144 11.83 17.92 1.94
N ILE A 145 10.58 17.48 1.84
CA ILE A 145 9.88 16.73 2.87
C ILE A 145 9.64 15.29 2.45
N THR A 146 9.74 14.39 3.43
CA THR A 146 9.39 12.98 3.30
C THR A 146 8.19 12.69 4.20
N VAL A 147 7.08 12.34 3.60
CA VAL A 147 5.88 11.87 4.28
C VAL A 147 5.82 10.36 4.16
N GLU A 148 6.20 9.66 5.22
CA GLU A 148 6.06 8.21 5.34
C GLU A 148 5.12 7.86 6.48
N ARG A 149 4.03 7.15 6.16
CA ARG A 149 3.00 6.80 7.14
C ARG A 149 2.39 5.44 6.87
N MET A 150 1.98 4.81 7.95
CA MET A 150 1.01 3.72 7.95
C MET A 150 -0.33 4.27 8.45
N VAL A 151 -1.36 4.24 7.61
CA VAL A 151 -2.73 4.66 7.95
C VAL A 151 -3.61 3.41 7.88
N GLY A 152 -3.85 2.78 9.03
CA GLY A 152 -4.44 1.44 9.06
C GLY A 152 -3.49 0.44 8.36
N ASN A 153 -3.98 -0.20 7.30
CA ASN A 153 -3.16 -1.07 6.46
C ASN A 153 -2.52 -0.34 5.27
N ASP A 154 -2.90 0.92 5.00
CA ASP A 154 -2.35 1.67 3.88
C ASP A 154 -0.97 2.21 4.23
N ARG A 155 -0.05 2.13 3.26
CA ARG A 155 1.26 2.77 3.35
C ARG A 155 1.31 3.94 2.39
N ILE A 156 1.68 5.11 2.90
CA ILE A 156 1.89 6.33 2.14
C ILE A 156 3.38 6.64 2.19
N GLN A 157 3.98 6.91 1.03
CA GLN A 157 5.33 7.47 0.91
C GLN A 157 5.29 8.53 -0.19
N VAL A 158 5.48 9.79 0.19
CA VAL A 158 5.62 10.93 -0.72
C VAL A 158 6.88 11.69 -0.32
N ILE A 159 7.76 11.94 -1.28
CA ILE A 159 8.96 12.74 -1.10
C ILE A 159 8.85 13.91 -2.06
N MET A 160 8.82 15.14 -1.57
CA MET A 160 8.57 16.30 -2.42
C MET A 160 9.30 17.56 -1.96
N THR A 161 9.62 18.41 -2.92
CA THR A 161 10.35 19.66 -2.73
C THR A 161 9.54 20.80 -3.32
N LYS A 162 9.41 21.91 -2.58
CA LYS A 162 8.77 23.13 -3.08
C LYS A 162 9.76 23.90 -3.94
N THR A 163 9.36 24.34 -5.13
CA THR A 163 10.22 25.11 -6.04
C THR A 163 9.44 26.13 -6.85
N THR A 164 10.17 26.90 -7.67
CA THR A 164 9.61 27.85 -8.63
C THR A 164 9.96 27.45 -10.06
N VAL A 165 9.19 27.93 -11.04
CA VAL A 165 9.49 27.77 -12.47
C VAL A 165 10.81 28.46 -12.88
N GLN A 166 11.30 29.41 -12.09
CA GLN A 166 12.56 30.10 -12.33
C GLN A 166 13.75 29.24 -11.89
N ASP A 167 13.66 28.62 -10.71
CA ASP A 167 14.71 27.77 -10.16
C ASP A 167 14.76 26.39 -10.83
N ARG A 168 13.58 25.84 -11.15
CA ARG A 168 13.42 24.58 -11.86
C ARG A 168 12.31 24.74 -12.91
N PRO A 169 12.65 25.04 -14.17
CA PRO A 169 11.68 25.01 -15.24
C PRO A 169 11.09 23.59 -15.39
N THR A 170 9.77 23.48 -15.53
CA THR A 170 9.15 22.22 -15.91
C THR A 170 9.45 21.92 -17.38
N THR A 171 9.69 20.65 -17.68
CA THR A 171 9.81 20.13 -19.06
C THR A 171 8.65 19.22 -19.43
N ASN A 172 7.67 19.08 -18.53
CA ASN A 172 6.58 18.13 -18.67
C ASN A 172 5.31 18.82 -19.16
N ASP A 173 4.66 18.23 -20.16
CA ASP A 173 3.35 18.68 -20.58
C ASP A 173 2.31 18.27 -19.52
N PRO A 174 1.52 19.22 -18.98
CA PRO A 174 0.60 18.91 -17.89
C PRO A 174 -0.49 17.94 -18.34
N LYS A 175 -0.79 16.95 -17.49
CA LYS A 175 -1.99 16.11 -17.64
C LYS A 175 -3.26 16.89 -17.32
N TYR A 176 -3.17 17.87 -16.43
CA TYR A 176 -4.28 18.74 -16.02
C TYR A 176 -3.84 20.20 -16.02
N LEU A 177 -4.70 21.10 -16.50
CA LEU A 177 -4.51 22.55 -16.50
C LEU A 177 -5.86 23.22 -16.19
N ASN A 178 -5.88 24.12 -15.22
CA ASN A 178 -7.05 24.91 -14.81
C ASN A 178 -7.10 26.28 -15.49
#